data_AF-A0A1W5LVE2-F1
#
_entry.id   AF-A0A1W5LVE2-F1
#
_cell.length_a   1.000
_cell.length_b   1.000
_cell.length_c   1.000
_cell.angle_alpha   90.00
_cell.angle_beta   90.00
_cell.angle_gamma   90.00
#
_symmetry.space_group_name_H-M   'P 1'
#
loop_
_entity.id
_entity.type
_entity.pdbx_description
1 polymer ?
#
loop_
_entity_poly.entity_id
_entity_poly.type
_entity_poly.pdbx_seq_one_letter_code
_entity_poly.pdbx_strand_id
1 'polypeptide(L)'
;IETPEGPNIGLINSLSSFARINEYGFIEAPYRWVDPKTGVVTEQIAYLTADEEDNYVIAQANALLGEDSRFIDDQVIVRYNKQADNILTMPTERVDYMDVSPKQVVSVATALIPFLENDDSNRALMGSNMQRQAVPLLIPKAPLVGTGMEHKSAKDSGVCIVSKHDGVIERASANEIWVRRVENVDGKQVTGDLIKHKLHKFTRSNQGTCINQRPLARKGDIVKKGDILADGPSTEQGELALGRNVVVAFMTWEGYNYEDAILLSEKLVKEDVYTSIHIEEYESEARDTKLGPEEITRDIPNVGEEALKNLDERGIIRVGAEISAGDILVGKVTPKGVTELTAEERLLHAIFGEKAREVRDTSLRVPHGTDGIVVDVKVFTRENGDELPPGVNQLVRVYIAQKRKISEGDKMAG
;
A
#
# COMPACT_ATOMS: atom_id res chain seq x y z
N ILE A 1 -5.88 10.85 18.08
CA ILE A 1 -6.49 11.07 16.75
C ILE A 1 -6.58 9.75 15.99
N GLU A 2 -5.47 9.10 15.68
CA GLU A 2 -5.52 7.83 14.93
C GLU A 2 -5.97 6.64 15.79
N THR A 3 -7.23 6.24 15.64
CA THR A 3 -7.84 5.02 16.19
C THR A 3 -9.04 4.62 15.31
N PRO A 4 -9.43 3.33 15.25
CA PRO A 4 -10.60 2.93 14.47
C PRO A 4 -11.90 3.59 14.97
N GLU A 5 -12.81 3.91 14.04
CA GLU A 5 -14.13 4.49 14.36
C GLU A 5 -15.14 3.45 14.89
N GLY A 6 -14.85 2.17 14.71
CA GLY A 6 -15.76 1.07 15.04
C GLY A 6 -15.69 0.61 16.51
N PRO A 7 -16.15 -0.62 16.80
CA PRO A 7 -16.17 -1.19 18.15
C PRO A 7 -14.80 -1.25 18.85
N ASN A 8 -13.71 -1.13 18.09
CA ASN A 8 -12.34 -1.18 18.58
C ASN A 8 -11.75 0.22 18.90
N ILE A 9 -12.59 1.25 18.97
CA ILE A 9 -12.17 2.60 19.31
C ILE A 9 -11.40 2.62 20.65
N GLY A 10 -10.23 3.25 20.65
CA GLY A 10 -9.34 3.36 21.81
C GLY A 10 -8.55 2.10 22.17
N LEU A 11 -8.96 0.92 21.68
CA LEU A 11 -8.22 -0.34 21.89
C LEU A 11 -7.02 -0.48 20.95
N ILE A 12 -7.14 0.08 19.74
CA ILE A 12 -6.08 0.08 18.73
C ILE A 12 -5.66 1.52 18.48
N ASN A 13 -4.41 1.83 18.78
CA ASN A 13 -3.81 3.15 18.56
C ASN A 13 -2.48 3.01 17.84
N SER A 14 -2.05 4.08 17.20
CA SER A 14 -0.74 4.18 16.55
C SER A 14 0.25 4.95 17.42
N LEU A 15 1.54 4.59 17.34
CA LEU A 15 2.60 5.34 18.01
C LEU A 15 2.73 6.75 17.43
N SER A 16 3.10 7.70 18.28
CA SER A 16 3.42 9.07 17.86
C SER A 16 4.72 9.13 17.05
N SER A 17 4.88 10.17 16.24
CA SER A 17 5.92 10.27 15.21
C SER A 17 7.37 10.12 15.73
N PHE A 18 7.65 10.56 16.96
CA PHE A 18 9.00 10.46 17.54
C PHE A 18 9.10 9.47 18.71
N ALA A 19 8.03 8.75 19.02
CA ALA A 19 8.02 7.78 20.10
C ALA A 19 8.97 6.61 19.78
N ARG A 20 9.67 6.11 20.79
CA ARG A 20 10.48 4.88 20.69
C ARG A 20 10.16 3.94 21.84
N ILE A 21 10.47 2.66 21.66
CA ILE A 21 10.33 1.65 22.70
C ILE A 21 11.72 1.34 23.25
N ASN A 22 11.87 1.37 24.58
CA ASN A 22 13.12 1.05 25.24
C ASN A 22 13.30 -0.45 25.49
N GLU A 23 14.46 -0.85 26.03
CA GLU A 23 14.81 -2.26 26.24
C GLU A 23 13.85 -2.99 27.21
N TYR A 24 13.14 -2.25 28.06
CA TYR A 24 12.16 -2.78 29.01
C TYR A 24 10.72 -2.81 28.47
N GLY A 25 10.51 -2.31 27.25
CA GLY A 25 9.19 -2.26 26.61
C GLY A 25 8.36 -1.02 26.94
N PHE A 26 8.93 -0.01 27.62
CA PHE A 26 8.25 1.26 27.84
C PHE A 26 8.40 2.18 26.64
N ILE A 27 7.38 3.03 26.44
CA ILE A 27 7.39 4.06 25.41
C ILE A 27 8.10 5.29 25.97
N GLU A 28 9.09 5.77 25.23
CA GLU A 28 9.82 6.99 25.53
C GLU A 28 9.52 8.08 24.51
N ALA A 29 9.46 9.32 24.96
CA ALA A 29 9.30 10.50 24.14
C ALA A 29 10.53 11.42 24.24
N PRO A 30 10.97 12.04 23.14
CA PRO A 30 12.11 12.95 23.15
C PRO A 30 11.75 14.34 23.67
N TYR A 31 12.65 14.94 24.43
CA TYR A 31 12.55 16.30 24.94
C TYR A 31 13.92 17.00 24.85
N ARG A 32 13.92 18.31 24.58
CA ARG A 32 15.12 19.16 24.61
C ARG A 32 15.42 19.56 26.04
N TRP A 33 16.65 19.39 26.49
CA TRP A 33 17.06 19.82 27.83
C TRP A 33 17.21 21.35 27.87
N VAL A 34 16.59 22.00 28.86
CA VAL A 34 16.84 23.39 29.24
C VAL A 34 17.92 23.45 30.33
N ASP A 35 19.04 24.12 30.06
CA ASP A 35 20.13 24.22 31.05
C ASP A 35 19.70 25.10 32.24
N PRO A 36 19.61 24.54 33.46
CA PRO A 36 19.11 25.27 34.64
C PRO A 36 20.02 26.42 35.09
N LYS A 37 21.29 26.45 34.64
CA LYS A 37 22.22 27.54 34.97
C LYS A 37 22.12 28.72 34.02
N THR A 38 21.83 28.46 32.76
CA THR A 38 21.90 29.48 31.69
C THR A 38 20.54 29.84 31.11
N GLY A 39 19.50 29.04 31.37
CA GLY A 39 18.15 29.20 30.82
C GLY A 39 18.07 28.91 29.32
N VAL A 40 19.11 28.32 28.73
CA VAL A 40 19.21 28.05 27.29
C VAL A 40 18.59 26.70 26.97
N VAL A 41 17.70 26.67 25.98
CA VAL A 41 17.18 25.42 25.41
C VAL A 41 18.26 24.80 24.52
N THR A 42 18.73 23.63 24.90
CA THR A 42 19.85 22.97 24.22
C THR A 42 19.40 22.08 23.06
N GLU A 43 20.36 21.71 22.20
CA GLU A 43 20.18 20.67 21.17
C GLU A 43 20.30 19.25 21.74
N GLN A 44 20.54 19.10 23.05
CA GLN A 44 20.62 17.80 23.68
C GLN A 44 19.21 17.23 23.88
N ILE A 45 18.96 16.11 23.22
CA ILE A 45 17.68 15.39 23.30
C ILE A 45 17.80 14.28 24.36
N ALA A 46 16.94 14.35 25.38
CA ALA A 46 16.71 13.29 26.34
C ALA A 46 15.42 12.56 25.99
N TYR A 47 15.46 11.23 26.02
CA TYR A 47 14.25 10.41 25.90
C TYR A 47 13.80 10.00 27.28
N LEU A 48 12.58 10.34 27.63
CA LEU A 48 12.01 10.11 28.96
C LEU A 48 10.85 9.12 28.85
N THR A 49 10.76 8.22 29.82
CA THR A 49 9.56 7.39 30.04
C THR A 49 8.47 8.21 30.74
N ALA A 50 7.24 7.71 30.77
CA ALA A 50 6.12 8.42 31.39
C ALA A 50 6.31 8.71 32.89
N ASP A 51 6.93 7.78 33.62
CA ASP A 51 7.23 7.95 35.05
C ASP A 51 8.37 8.94 35.32
N GLU A 52 9.35 9.01 34.42
CA GLU A 52 10.39 10.03 34.45
C GLU A 52 9.84 11.41 34.12
N GLU A 53 8.98 11.51 33.09
CA GLU A 53 8.33 12.73 32.63
C GLU A 53 7.60 13.46 33.77
N ASP A 54 6.87 12.70 34.60
CA ASP A 54 6.10 13.23 35.74
C ASP A 54 6.96 14.00 36.77
N ASN A 55 8.29 13.81 36.77
CA ASN A 55 9.19 14.48 37.70
C ASN A 55 9.66 15.86 37.21
N TYR A 56 9.42 16.21 35.96
CA TYR A 56 9.97 17.41 35.33
C TYR A 56 8.90 18.37 34.83
N VAL A 57 9.27 19.64 34.68
CA VAL A 57 8.42 20.69 34.12
C VAL A 57 8.76 20.87 32.63
N ILE A 58 7.77 20.64 31.77
CA ILE A 58 7.98 20.58 30.31
C ILE A 58 7.29 21.74 29.61
N ALA A 59 8.05 22.59 28.92
CA ALA A 59 7.53 23.65 28.07
C ALA A 59 7.06 23.13 26.70
N GLN A 60 6.03 23.76 26.15
CA GLN A 60 5.51 23.43 24.82
C GLN A 60 6.47 23.86 23.70
N ALA A 61 6.43 23.15 22.56
CA ALA A 61 7.29 23.43 21.40
C ALA A 61 7.03 24.81 20.73
N ASN A 62 5.87 25.42 20.98
CA ASN A 62 5.48 26.73 20.43
C ASN A 62 5.94 27.92 21.29
N ALA A 63 6.61 27.67 22.43
CA ALA A 63 7.19 28.74 23.23
C ALA A 63 8.22 29.52 22.41
N LEU A 64 8.16 30.85 22.47
CA LEU A 64 9.01 31.73 21.67
C LEU A 64 10.44 31.75 22.22
N LEU A 65 11.40 31.42 21.37
CA LEU A 65 12.83 31.46 21.68
C LEU A 65 13.54 32.59 20.94
N GLY A 66 14.48 33.26 21.61
CA GLY A 66 15.38 34.25 21.03
C GLY A 66 16.50 33.62 20.20
N GLU A 67 17.34 34.46 19.57
CA GLU A 67 18.49 34.00 18.77
C GLU A 67 19.53 33.21 19.58
N ASP A 68 19.60 33.44 20.89
CA ASP A 68 20.45 32.71 21.83
C ASP A 68 19.80 31.43 22.38
N SER A 69 18.65 31.01 21.82
CA SER A 69 17.86 29.86 22.26
C SER A 69 17.36 29.96 23.71
N ARG A 70 17.20 31.18 24.24
CA ARG A 70 16.49 31.43 25.51
C ARG A 70 15.03 31.79 25.27
N PHE A 71 14.19 31.57 26.28
CA PHE A 71 12.81 32.03 26.25
C PHE A 71 12.73 33.56 26.19
N ILE A 72 11.86 34.08 25.33
CA ILE A 72 11.63 35.54 25.20
C ILE A 72 10.74 36.05 26.34
N ASP A 73 9.72 35.28 26.68
CA ASP A 73 8.77 35.63 27.74
C ASP A 73 9.29 35.18 29.11
N ASP A 74 9.04 35.97 30.16
CA ASP A 74 9.42 35.62 31.54
C ASP A 74 8.59 34.44 32.09
N GLN A 75 7.43 34.18 31.49
CA GLN A 75 6.51 33.12 31.87
C GLN A 75 6.07 32.32 30.66
N VAL A 76 6.08 30.99 30.79
CA VAL A 76 5.74 30.06 29.71
C VAL A 76 4.73 29.03 30.16
N ILE A 77 3.93 28.54 29.20
CA ILE A 77 2.97 27.47 29.41
C ILE A 77 3.74 26.15 29.48
N VAL A 78 3.52 25.42 30.56
CA VAL A 78 4.21 24.16 30.86
C VAL A 78 3.21 23.06 31.22
N ARG A 79 3.60 21.81 30.93
CA ARG A 79 2.95 20.61 31.41
C ARG A 79 3.66 20.11 32.67
N TYR A 80 2.89 19.88 33.75
CA TYR A 80 3.41 19.32 35.00
C TYR A 80 2.34 18.46 35.70
N ASN A 81 2.48 17.14 35.59
CA ASN A 81 1.46 16.15 36.01
C ASN A 81 1.28 15.97 37.53
N LYS A 82 2.09 16.64 38.37
CA LYS A 82 1.98 16.54 39.85
C LYS A 82 1.00 17.55 40.46
N GLN A 83 0.32 18.37 39.67
CA GLN A 83 -0.72 19.30 40.13
C GLN A 83 -2.08 18.99 39.51
N ALA A 84 -3.16 19.44 40.16
CA ALA A 84 -4.54 19.15 39.76
C ALA A 84 -4.88 19.70 38.35
N ASP A 85 -4.22 20.79 37.95
CA ASP A 85 -4.21 21.31 36.58
C ASP A 85 -2.87 20.95 35.94
N ASN A 86 -2.89 20.03 34.97
CA ASN A 86 -1.69 19.54 34.30
C ASN A 86 -1.03 20.59 33.38
N ILE A 87 -1.70 21.73 33.14
CA ILE A 87 -1.22 22.84 32.31
C ILE A 87 -1.17 24.09 33.18
N LEU A 88 0.03 24.64 33.35
CA LEU A 88 0.29 25.78 34.22
C LEU A 88 1.11 26.83 33.48
N THR A 89 1.07 28.06 33.97
CA THR A 89 2.03 29.09 33.58
C THR A 89 3.10 29.19 34.66
N MET A 90 4.36 28.97 34.29
CA MET A 90 5.49 28.99 35.24
C MET A 90 6.61 29.92 34.75
N PRO A 91 7.41 30.48 35.67
CA PRO A 91 8.64 31.19 35.33
C PRO A 91 9.60 30.28 34.55
N THR A 92 10.31 30.84 33.58
CA THR A 92 11.20 30.09 32.68
C THR A 92 12.35 29.40 33.42
N GLU A 93 12.76 29.90 34.59
CA GLU A 93 13.82 29.29 35.40
C GLU A 93 13.41 27.96 36.03
N ARG A 94 12.12 27.63 36.02
CA ARG A 94 11.60 26.35 36.53
C ARG A 94 11.38 25.31 35.44
N VAL A 95 11.65 25.62 34.18
CA VAL A 95 11.50 24.70 33.05
C VAL A 95 12.71 23.79 32.99
N ASP A 96 12.49 22.48 33.01
CA ASP A 96 13.55 21.48 32.91
C ASP A 96 13.76 21.02 31.45
N TYR A 97 12.64 20.85 30.72
CA TYR A 97 12.63 20.33 29.36
C TYR A 97 11.66 21.10 28.45
N MET A 98 11.83 20.97 27.15
CA MET A 98 10.92 21.50 26.13
C MET A 98 10.61 20.42 25.07
N ASP A 99 9.37 20.37 24.58
CA ASP A 99 8.99 19.49 23.46
C ASP A 99 9.91 19.73 22.24
N VAL A 100 10.28 18.66 21.51
CA VAL A 100 11.15 18.80 20.31
C VAL A 100 10.39 19.37 19.11
N SER A 101 9.10 19.07 18.97
CA SER A 101 8.30 19.48 17.82
C SER A 101 6.81 19.42 18.12
N PRO A 102 5.98 20.31 17.55
CA PRO A 102 4.53 20.18 17.61
C PRO A 102 4.01 18.84 17.04
N LYS A 103 4.77 18.20 16.13
CA LYS A 103 4.42 16.90 15.55
C LYS A 103 4.61 15.72 16.50
N GLN A 104 5.19 15.94 17.68
CA GLN A 104 5.47 14.89 18.67
C GLN A 104 4.23 14.23 19.25
N VAL A 105 3.11 14.95 19.29
CA VAL A 105 1.87 14.45 19.88
C VAL A 105 1.00 13.64 18.91
N VAL A 106 1.34 13.66 17.61
CA VAL A 106 0.55 13.02 16.55
C VAL A 106 1.28 11.85 15.91
N SER A 107 0.51 10.89 15.40
CA SER A 107 1.04 9.77 14.61
C SER A 107 1.46 10.20 13.21
N VAL A 108 2.13 9.32 12.48
CA VAL A 108 2.59 9.61 11.11
C VAL A 108 1.43 9.95 10.17
N ALA A 109 0.32 9.21 10.22
CA ALA A 109 -0.85 9.47 9.38
C ALA A 109 -1.53 10.81 9.72
N THR A 110 -1.68 11.10 11.01
CA THR A 110 -2.24 12.37 11.46
C THR A 110 -1.31 13.55 11.11
N ALA A 111 0.01 13.35 11.15
CA ALA A 111 0.99 14.36 10.77
C ALA A 111 1.02 14.68 9.26
N LEU A 112 0.33 13.91 8.42
CA LEU A 112 0.17 14.16 6.98
C LEU A 112 -1.04 15.07 6.67
N ILE A 113 -1.87 15.41 7.65
CA ILE A 113 -3.02 16.30 7.46
C ILE A 113 -2.52 17.76 7.52
N PRO A 114 -2.61 18.53 6.42
CA PRO A 114 -2.30 19.96 6.45
C PRO A 114 -3.37 20.70 7.25
N PHE A 115 -2.96 21.74 7.98
CA PHE A 115 -3.86 22.58 8.78
C PHE A 115 -4.66 21.82 9.85
N LEU A 116 -4.11 20.71 10.35
CA LEU A 116 -4.73 19.86 11.38
C LEU A 116 -5.26 20.64 12.59
N GLU A 117 -4.60 21.73 12.97
CA GLU A 117 -5.01 22.60 14.07
C GLU A 117 -6.36 23.31 13.85
N ASN A 118 -6.85 23.36 12.61
CA ASN A 118 -8.14 23.94 12.25
C ASN A 118 -9.25 22.87 12.12
N ASP A 119 -8.89 21.59 12.20
CA ASP A 119 -9.82 20.48 12.06
C ASP A 119 -10.27 19.97 13.44
N ASP A 120 -11.57 19.65 13.55
CA ASP A 120 -12.06 18.95 14.74
C ASP A 120 -11.44 17.54 14.85
N SER A 121 -11.21 17.11 16.08
CA SER A 121 -10.59 15.83 16.40
C SER A 121 -11.27 14.62 15.76
N ASN A 122 -12.60 14.64 15.62
CA ASN A 122 -13.34 13.54 15.00
C ASN A 122 -13.11 13.50 13.48
N ARG A 123 -13.06 14.66 12.81
CA ARG A 123 -12.81 14.73 11.37
C ARG A 123 -11.35 14.41 11.04
N ALA A 124 -10.42 14.85 11.87
CA ALA A 124 -9.01 14.48 11.77
C ALA A 124 -8.78 12.96 11.94
N LEU A 125 -9.54 12.32 12.85
CA LEU A 125 -9.52 10.87 13.03
C LEU A 125 -9.98 10.15 11.76
N MET A 126 -11.10 10.59 11.18
CA MET A 126 -11.62 10.06 9.91
C MET A 126 -10.60 10.23 8.78
N GLY A 127 -10.03 11.44 8.62
CA GLY A 127 -9.00 11.72 7.61
C GLY A 127 -7.77 10.84 7.75
N SER A 128 -7.25 10.68 8.98
CA SER A 128 -6.10 9.80 9.27
C SER A 128 -6.40 8.33 8.90
N ASN A 129 -7.63 7.86 9.15
CA ASN A 129 -8.04 6.50 8.80
C ASN A 129 -8.24 6.32 7.29
N MET A 130 -8.85 7.30 6.62
CA MET A 130 -9.14 7.27 5.19
C MET A 130 -7.88 7.31 4.33
N GLN A 131 -6.82 8.00 4.78
CA GLN A 131 -5.51 7.96 4.12
C GLN A 131 -4.98 6.54 3.95
N ARG A 132 -5.19 5.65 4.93
CA ARG A 132 -4.75 4.24 4.86
C ARG A 132 -5.58 3.38 3.91
N GLN A 133 -6.75 3.87 3.52
CA GLN A 133 -7.67 3.21 2.58
C GLN A 133 -7.47 3.69 1.14
N ALA A 134 -6.57 4.65 0.93
CA ALA A 134 -6.27 5.18 -0.39
C ALA A 134 -5.78 4.07 -1.34
N VAL A 135 -6.36 4.02 -2.53
CA VAL A 135 -6.02 3.04 -3.56
C VAL A 135 -4.92 3.61 -4.45
N PRO A 136 -3.83 2.85 -4.74
CA PRO A 136 -2.80 3.29 -5.65
C PRO A 136 -3.34 3.59 -7.06
N LEU A 137 -3.24 4.87 -7.45
CA LEU A 137 -3.61 5.33 -8.77
C LEU A 137 -2.57 4.91 -9.82
N LEU A 138 -2.99 4.87 -11.08
CA LEU A 138 -2.12 4.64 -12.23
C LEU A 138 -1.06 5.74 -12.36
N ILE A 139 -1.46 6.99 -12.13
CA ILE A 139 -0.60 8.17 -12.20
C ILE A 139 -0.85 9.04 -10.95
N PRO A 140 -0.28 8.67 -9.79
CA PRO A 140 -0.41 9.47 -8.58
C PRO A 140 0.32 10.81 -8.73
N LYS A 141 -0.14 11.84 -8.02
CA LYS A 141 0.52 13.15 -7.92
C LYS A 141 0.74 13.55 -6.47
N ALA A 142 1.93 14.04 -6.16
CA ALA A 142 2.24 14.60 -4.85
C ALA A 142 1.32 15.80 -4.58
N PRO A 143 0.84 15.96 -3.33
CA PRO A 143 -0.05 17.07 -3.01
C PRO A 143 0.70 18.40 -3.13
N LEU A 144 0.04 19.43 -3.69
CA LEU A 144 0.62 20.77 -3.76
C LEU A 144 0.78 21.41 -2.37
N VAL A 145 -0.10 21.04 -1.44
CA VAL A 145 -0.08 21.45 -0.03
C VAL A 145 0.23 20.22 0.80
N GLY A 146 1.45 20.13 1.33
CA GLY A 146 1.91 19.03 2.17
C GLY A 146 2.41 19.52 3.54
N THR A 147 2.74 18.59 4.42
CA THR A 147 3.22 18.88 5.78
C THR A 147 4.73 18.70 5.92
N GLY A 148 5.40 18.15 4.90
CA GLY A 148 6.80 17.76 4.90
C GLY A 148 7.05 16.35 5.44
N MET A 149 6.00 15.64 5.88
CA MET A 149 6.11 14.24 6.30
C MET A 149 6.09 13.26 5.12
N GLU A 150 5.63 13.69 3.95
CA GLU A 150 5.37 12.87 2.78
C GLU A 150 6.64 12.14 2.31
N HIS A 151 7.76 12.87 2.20
CA HIS A 151 9.04 12.31 1.78
C HIS A 151 9.56 11.25 2.78
N LYS A 152 9.50 11.58 4.07
CA LYS A 152 9.98 10.70 5.14
C LYS A 152 9.12 9.43 5.23
N SER A 153 7.81 9.58 5.18
CA SER A 153 6.85 8.47 5.17
C SER A 153 7.03 7.56 3.96
N ALA A 154 7.17 8.11 2.75
CA ALA A 154 7.40 7.32 1.54
C ALA A 154 8.72 6.53 1.63
N LYS A 155 9.81 7.18 2.07
CA LYS A 155 11.12 6.56 2.22
C LYS A 155 11.14 5.44 3.27
N ASP A 156 10.56 5.68 4.44
CA ASP A 156 10.59 4.74 5.57
C ASP A 156 9.56 3.60 5.40
N SER A 157 8.52 3.77 4.58
CA SER A 157 7.52 2.72 4.30
C SER A 157 8.08 1.49 3.58
N GLY A 158 9.26 1.61 2.95
CA GLY A 158 9.89 0.52 2.19
C GLY A 158 9.28 0.27 0.80
N VAL A 159 8.30 1.05 0.36
CA VAL A 159 7.70 0.91 -0.99
C VAL A 159 8.62 1.45 -2.09
N CYS A 160 9.41 2.48 -1.77
CA CYS A 160 10.41 3.08 -2.65
C CYS A 160 11.73 2.30 -2.60
N ILE A 161 12.45 2.27 -3.72
CA ILE A 161 13.81 1.69 -3.74
C ILE A 161 14.80 2.77 -3.30
N VAL A 162 15.41 2.59 -2.14
CA VAL A 162 16.40 3.52 -1.58
C VAL A 162 17.82 3.01 -1.80
N SER A 163 18.73 3.90 -2.21
CA SER A 163 20.15 3.57 -2.35
C SER A 163 20.80 3.37 -0.98
N LYS A 164 21.51 2.26 -0.79
CA LYS A 164 22.26 1.99 0.45
C LYS A 164 23.68 2.56 0.44
N HIS A 165 24.16 2.99 -0.73
CA HIS A 165 25.53 3.42 -0.94
C HIS A 165 25.60 4.64 -1.86
N ASP A 166 26.68 5.39 -1.77
CA ASP A 166 27.01 6.43 -2.73
C ASP A 166 27.48 5.77 -4.04
N GLY A 167 27.10 6.35 -5.17
CA GLY A 167 27.40 5.75 -6.46
C GLY A 167 26.91 6.52 -7.66
N VAL A 168 27.08 5.91 -8.83
CA VAL A 168 26.60 6.43 -10.12
C VAL A 168 25.73 5.38 -10.78
N ILE A 169 24.60 5.82 -11.37
CA ILE A 169 23.71 4.92 -12.11
C ILE A 169 24.35 4.51 -13.43
N GLU A 170 24.66 3.23 -13.57
CA GLU A 170 25.25 2.68 -14.79
C GLU A 170 24.18 2.29 -15.82
N ARG A 171 23.05 1.78 -15.32
CA ARG A 171 21.90 1.34 -16.13
C ARG A 171 20.61 1.58 -15.36
N ALA A 172 19.66 2.23 -16.00
CA ALA A 172 18.29 2.37 -15.52
C ALA A 172 17.34 1.82 -16.58
N SER A 173 16.50 0.87 -16.19
CA SER A 173 15.48 0.27 -17.04
C SER A 173 14.17 0.14 -16.27
N ALA A 174 13.08 -0.19 -16.96
CA ALA A 174 11.78 -0.36 -16.32
C ALA A 174 11.73 -1.47 -15.26
N ASN A 175 12.62 -2.47 -15.33
CA ASN A 175 12.60 -3.67 -14.48
C ASN A 175 13.75 -3.71 -13.48
N GLU A 176 14.83 -2.97 -13.73
CA GLU A 176 16.04 -3.01 -12.90
C GLU A 176 16.83 -1.70 -12.99
N ILE A 177 17.47 -1.35 -11.87
CA ILE A 177 18.40 -0.23 -11.74
C ILE A 177 19.73 -0.76 -11.23
N TRP A 178 20.82 -0.40 -11.89
CA TRP A 178 22.17 -0.81 -11.53
C TRP A 178 22.97 0.39 -11.04
N VAL A 179 23.42 0.32 -9.79
CA VAL A 179 24.21 1.36 -9.14
C VAL A 179 25.65 0.88 -9.02
N ARG A 180 26.57 1.65 -9.60
CA ARG A 180 28.00 1.45 -9.42
C ARG A 180 28.42 2.19 -8.16
N ARG A 181 28.87 1.46 -7.13
CA ARG A 181 29.33 2.08 -5.89
C ARG A 181 30.54 2.97 -6.18
N VAL A 182 30.58 4.16 -5.58
CA VAL A 182 31.74 5.04 -5.61
C VAL A 182 32.13 5.33 -4.17
N GLU A 183 33.38 5.02 -3.82
CA GLU A 183 33.91 5.30 -2.49
C GLU A 183 35.10 6.25 -2.60
N ASN A 184 35.17 7.21 -1.70
CA ASN A 184 36.37 8.05 -1.55
C ASN A 184 37.29 7.39 -0.52
N VAL A 185 38.34 6.73 -1.00
CA VAL A 185 39.43 6.21 -0.17
C VAL A 185 40.66 7.06 -0.43
N ASP A 186 41.23 7.65 0.63
CA ASP A 186 42.44 8.48 0.57
C ASP A 186 42.39 9.63 -0.46
N GLY A 187 41.22 10.27 -0.60
CA GLY A 187 41.01 11.40 -1.53
C GLY A 187 40.93 11.00 -3.01
N LYS A 188 40.89 9.70 -3.33
CA LYS A 188 40.66 9.18 -4.69
C LYS A 188 39.31 8.47 -4.76
N GLN A 189 38.54 8.77 -5.80
CA GLN A 189 37.32 8.02 -6.12
C GLN A 189 37.69 6.63 -6.64
N VAL A 190 37.34 5.61 -5.87
CA VAL A 190 37.46 4.21 -6.26
C VAL A 190 36.09 3.69 -6.68
N THR A 191 36.01 3.13 -7.88
CA THR A 191 34.81 2.45 -8.36
C THR A 191 34.72 1.07 -7.72
N GLY A 192 33.65 0.84 -6.96
CA GLY A 192 33.36 -0.42 -6.29
C GLY A 192 32.40 -1.33 -7.06
N ASP A 193 31.72 -2.20 -6.31
CA ASP A 193 30.83 -3.23 -6.82
C ASP A 193 29.59 -2.67 -7.55
N LEU A 194 29.03 -3.51 -8.42
CA LEU A 194 27.75 -3.26 -9.08
C LEU A 194 26.61 -3.81 -8.24
N ILE A 195 25.72 -2.93 -7.79
CA ILE A 195 24.53 -3.31 -7.03
C ILE A 195 23.33 -3.28 -7.96
N LYS A 196 22.62 -4.40 -8.06
CA LYS A 196 21.44 -4.55 -8.91
C LYS A 196 20.18 -4.50 -8.05
N HIS A 197 19.33 -3.51 -8.31
CA HIS A 197 18.00 -3.40 -7.72
C HIS A 197 16.97 -3.87 -8.75
N LYS A 198 16.24 -4.95 -8.44
CA LYS A 198 15.09 -5.39 -9.24
C LYS A 198 13.85 -4.60 -8.79
N LEU A 199 13.07 -4.14 -9.75
CA LEU A 199 11.83 -3.41 -9.51
C LEU A 199 10.64 -4.38 -9.56
N HIS A 200 9.69 -4.21 -8.65
CA HIS A 200 8.43 -4.92 -8.69
C HIS A 200 7.51 -4.29 -9.76
N LYS A 201 7.04 -5.11 -10.70
CA LYS A 201 6.20 -4.66 -11.83
C LYS A 201 4.88 -5.41 -11.80
N PHE A 202 3.79 -4.67 -11.64
CA PHE A 202 2.43 -5.20 -11.64
C PHE A 202 2.25 -6.40 -10.70
N THR A 203 2.82 -6.31 -9.50
CA THR A 203 2.67 -7.35 -8.49
C THR A 203 1.38 -7.12 -7.72
N ARG A 204 0.64 -8.19 -7.43
CA ARG A 204 -0.56 -8.16 -6.59
C ARG A 204 -0.19 -7.87 -5.12
N SER A 205 -0.90 -6.96 -4.47
CA SER A 205 -0.88 -6.79 -3.01
C SER A 205 -1.88 -7.72 -2.33
N ASN A 206 -1.78 -7.87 -1.01
CA ASN A 206 -2.74 -8.69 -0.24
C ASN A 206 -4.19 -8.23 -0.40
N GLN A 207 -4.41 -6.92 -0.59
CA GLN A 207 -5.74 -6.31 -0.79
C GLN A 207 -6.15 -6.25 -2.27
N GLY A 208 -5.39 -6.88 -3.18
CA GLY A 208 -5.67 -6.88 -4.62
C GLY A 208 -5.32 -5.57 -5.34
N THR A 209 -4.61 -4.64 -4.70
CA THR A 209 -4.08 -3.44 -5.36
C THR A 209 -2.80 -3.74 -6.12
N CYS A 210 -2.43 -2.87 -7.07
CA CYS A 210 -1.24 -3.02 -7.89
C CYS A 210 0.00 -2.39 -7.22
N ILE A 211 1.04 -3.20 -7.03
CA ILE A 211 2.38 -2.75 -6.65
C ILE A 211 3.21 -2.62 -7.93
N ASN A 212 3.50 -1.39 -8.32
CA ASN A 212 4.29 -1.08 -9.49
C ASN A 212 5.34 -0.02 -9.16
N GLN A 213 6.61 -0.41 -9.23
CA GLN A 213 7.74 0.48 -9.03
C GLN A 213 8.19 1.10 -10.35
N ARG A 214 8.50 2.40 -10.32
CA ARG A 214 8.88 3.19 -11.49
C ARG A 214 10.25 3.83 -11.25
N PRO A 215 11.25 3.57 -12.11
CA PRO A 215 12.57 4.15 -11.95
C PRO A 215 12.48 5.68 -12.06
N LEU A 216 13.08 6.38 -11.09
CA LEU A 216 13.27 7.83 -11.12
C LEU A 216 14.66 8.18 -11.66
N ALA A 217 15.65 7.42 -11.22
CA ALA A 217 17.04 7.66 -11.57
C ALA A 217 17.34 7.34 -13.04
N ARG A 218 18.18 8.15 -13.67
CA ARG A 218 18.62 8.02 -15.07
C ARG A 218 20.08 7.60 -15.12
N LYS A 219 20.49 7.02 -16.26
CA LYS A 219 21.87 6.65 -16.49
C LYS A 219 22.78 7.88 -16.39
N GLY A 220 23.82 7.79 -15.56
CA GLY A 220 24.76 8.87 -15.30
C GLY A 220 24.47 9.69 -14.06
N ASP A 221 23.30 9.51 -13.41
CA ASP A 221 22.97 10.24 -12.19
C ASP A 221 23.89 9.82 -11.04
N ILE A 222 24.36 10.81 -10.27
CA ILE A 222 25.13 10.60 -9.05
C ILE A 222 24.14 10.48 -7.90
N VAL A 223 24.19 9.37 -7.16
CA VAL A 223 23.28 9.06 -6.06
C VAL A 223 24.06 8.96 -4.76
N LYS A 224 23.47 9.44 -3.67
CA LYS A 224 23.98 9.30 -2.31
C LYS A 224 23.21 8.23 -1.56
N LYS A 225 23.82 7.74 -0.49
CA LYS A 225 23.17 6.86 0.48
C LYS A 225 21.93 7.55 1.03
N GLY A 226 20.78 6.88 0.86
CA GLY A 226 19.48 7.38 1.27
C GLY A 226 18.67 8.02 0.15
N ASP A 227 19.21 8.20 -1.05
CA ASP A 227 18.45 8.72 -2.18
C ASP A 227 17.46 7.68 -2.73
N ILE A 228 16.31 8.14 -3.20
CA ILE A 228 15.26 7.29 -3.77
C ILE A 228 15.56 7.07 -5.26
N LEU A 229 15.78 5.82 -5.64
CA LEU A 229 16.10 5.38 -7.00
C LEU A 229 14.85 5.12 -7.84
N ALA A 230 13.78 4.64 -7.20
CA ALA A 230 12.51 4.33 -7.84
C ALA A 230 11.34 4.62 -6.89
N ASP A 231 10.29 5.22 -7.46
CA ASP A 231 9.00 5.38 -6.81
C ASP A 231 8.28 4.02 -6.71
N GLY A 232 7.49 3.87 -5.65
CA GLY A 232 6.57 2.75 -5.44
C GLY A 232 5.11 3.10 -5.80
N PRO A 233 4.15 2.24 -5.40
CA PRO A 233 2.73 2.59 -5.43
C PRO A 233 2.46 3.84 -4.58
N SER A 234 1.56 4.70 -5.04
CA SER A 234 1.16 5.93 -4.34
C SER A 234 2.33 6.85 -3.96
N THR A 235 3.32 6.99 -4.85
CA THR A 235 4.44 7.93 -4.67
C THR A 235 4.76 8.68 -5.97
N GLU A 236 5.20 9.93 -5.82
CA GLU A 236 5.73 10.75 -6.92
C GLU A 236 7.01 11.46 -6.43
N GLN A 237 8.11 11.28 -7.16
CA GLN A 237 9.40 11.92 -6.88
C GLN A 237 9.91 11.69 -5.46
N GLY A 238 9.63 10.51 -4.90
CA GLY A 238 10.04 10.13 -3.56
C GLY A 238 9.15 10.69 -2.44
N GLU A 239 8.02 11.31 -2.76
CA GLU A 239 7.01 11.76 -1.81
C GLU A 239 5.75 10.90 -1.88
N LEU A 240 5.04 10.83 -0.76
CA LEU A 240 3.75 10.14 -0.68
C LEU A 240 2.70 10.89 -1.51
N ALA A 241 2.03 10.15 -2.40
CA ALA A 241 1.06 10.65 -3.34
C ALA A 241 -0.17 9.73 -3.35
N LEU A 242 -1.06 9.93 -2.37
CA LEU A 242 -2.26 9.11 -2.17
C LEU A 242 -3.40 9.45 -3.15
N GLY A 243 -3.29 10.55 -3.91
CA GLY A 243 -4.36 11.04 -4.76
C GLY A 243 -3.90 11.95 -5.89
N ARG A 244 -4.71 12.97 -6.20
CA ARG A 244 -4.52 13.93 -7.30
C ARG A 244 -4.96 15.32 -6.86
N ASN A 245 -4.20 16.33 -7.30
CA ASN A 245 -4.62 17.73 -7.19
C ASN A 245 -5.67 18.03 -8.26
N VAL A 246 -6.81 18.57 -7.83
CA VAL A 246 -7.94 18.95 -8.71
C VAL A 246 -8.45 20.33 -8.34
N VAL A 247 -9.10 21.00 -9.30
CA VAL A 247 -9.80 22.26 -9.04
C VAL A 247 -11.16 21.94 -8.43
N VAL A 248 -11.42 22.46 -7.23
CA VAL A 248 -12.66 22.26 -6.50
C VAL A 248 -13.43 23.58 -6.42
N ALA A 249 -14.75 23.52 -6.61
CA ALA A 249 -15.65 24.64 -6.41
C ALA A 249 -16.60 24.34 -5.25
N PHE A 250 -16.62 25.19 -4.23
CA PHE A 250 -17.55 25.07 -3.11
C PHE A 250 -18.84 25.83 -3.41
N MET A 251 -19.83 25.11 -3.96
CA MET A 251 -21.16 25.64 -4.22
C MET A 251 -22.19 24.50 -4.23
N THR A 252 -23.46 24.81 -3.98
CA THR A 252 -24.54 23.85 -4.22
C THR A 252 -24.85 23.78 -5.73
N TRP A 253 -25.08 22.59 -6.25
CA TRP A 253 -25.32 22.38 -7.67
C TRP A 253 -26.51 21.45 -7.90
N GLU A 254 -27.67 22.04 -8.20
CA GLU A 254 -28.90 21.33 -8.61
C GLU A 254 -29.33 20.16 -7.69
N GLY A 255 -28.90 20.19 -6.43
CA GLY A 255 -29.18 19.13 -5.45
C GLY A 255 -28.38 17.83 -5.63
N TYR A 256 -27.50 17.73 -6.64
CA TYR A 256 -26.70 16.50 -6.84
C TYR A 256 -25.58 16.35 -5.82
N ASN A 257 -25.08 17.44 -5.26
CA ASN A 257 -24.14 17.43 -4.14
C ASN A 257 -24.83 17.64 -2.79
N TYR A 258 -26.03 17.06 -2.63
CA TYR A 258 -26.76 17.09 -1.37
C TYR A 258 -26.02 16.27 -0.29
N GLU A 259 -25.94 16.82 0.92
CA GLU A 259 -25.18 16.27 2.04
C GLU A 259 -23.69 16.05 1.68
N ASP A 260 -23.22 14.79 1.74
CA ASP A 260 -21.82 14.41 1.50
C ASP A 260 -21.57 13.92 0.05
N ALA A 261 -22.55 14.08 -0.84
CA ALA A 261 -22.40 13.69 -2.24
C ALA A 261 -21.42 14.61 -2.98
N ILE A 262 -20.52 14.01 -3.77
CA ILE A 262 -19.49 14.73 -4.53
C ILE A 262 -19.78 14.60 -6.03
N LEU A 263 -19.75 15.74 -6.73
CA LEU A 263 -19.83 15.78 -8.18
C LEU A 263 -18.44 15.80 -8.80
N LEU A 264 -18.29 15.04 -9.89
CA LEU A 264 -17.03 14.96 -10.63
C LEU A 264 -17.23 15.40 -12.07
N SER A 265 -16.23 16.11 -12.60
CA SER A 265 -16.18 16.41 -14.02
C SER A 265 -15.87 15.15 -14.82
N GLU A 266 -16.63 14.90 -15.89
CA GLU A 266 -16.37 13.81 -16.84
C GLU A 266 -14.94 13.85 -17.42
N LYS A 267 -14.29 15.04 -17.42
CA LYS A 267 -12.89 15.20 -17.80
C LYS A 267 -11.96 14.29 -16.99
N LEU A 268 -12.25 14.09 -15.70
CA LEU A 268 -11.43 13.26 -14.81
C LEU A 268 -11.46 11.77 -15.21
N VAL A 269 -12.58 11.30 -15.77
CA VAL A 269 -12.75 9.95 -16.32
C VAL A 269 -12.04 9.81 -17.67
N LYS A 270 -12.14 10.85 -18.52
CA LYS A 270 -11.48 10.87 -19.85
C LYS A 270 -9.96 10.87 -19.74
N GLU A 271 -9.41 11.57 -18.75
CA GLU A 271 -7.96 11.71 -18.53
C GLU A 271 -7.39 10.66 -17.56
N ASP A 272 -8.17 9.63 -17.18
CA ASP A 272 -7.76 8.56 -16.27
C ASP A 272 -7.17 9.07 -14.94
N VAL A 273 -7.69 10.19 -14.41
CA VAL A 273 -7.13 10.89 -13.24
C VAL A 273 -7.23 10.02 -11.98
N TYR A 274 -8.42 9.47 -11.71
CA TYR A 274 -8.71 8.57 -10.59
C TYR A 274 -8.87 7.13 -11.09
N THR A 275 -7.93 6.66 -11.90
CA THR A 275 -7.92 5.29 -12.40
C THR A 275 -6.91 4.45 -11.63
N SER A 276 -7.31 3.26 -11.19
CA SER A 276 -6.49 2.29 -10.47
C SER A 276 -6.39 0.97 -11.23
N ILE A 277 -5.37 0.18 -10.89
CA ILE A 277 -5.22 -1.20 -11.36
C ILE A 277 -5.46 -2.14 -10.19
N HIS A 278 -6.39 -3.06 -10.37
CA HIS A 278 -6.69 -4.14 -9.43
C HIS A 278 -6.23 -5.46 -10.03
N ILE A 279 -5.55 -6.28 -9.23
CA ILE A 279 -5.07 -7.58 -9.65
C ILE A 279 -5.74 -8.62 -8.78
N GLU A 280 -6.61 -9.41 -9.41
CA GLU A 280 -7.30 -10.52 -8.80
C GLU A 280 -6.60 -11.83 -9.12
N GLU A 281 -6.64 -12.73 -8.16
CA GLU A 281 -6.01 -14.05 -8.24
C GLU A 281 -7.11 -15.09 -8.21
N TYR A 282 -7.16 -15.90 -9.26
CA TYR A 282 -8.07 -17.01 -9.39
C TYR A 282 -7.29 -18.30 -9.41
N GLU A 283 -7.68 -19.28 -8.61
CA GLU A 283 -6.99 -20.55 -8.53
C GLU A 283 -7.93 -21.72 -8.85
N SER A 284 -7.38 -22.72 -9.54
CA SER A 284 -8.04 -23.98 -9.83
C SER A 284 -7.07 -25.12 -9.57
N GLU A 285 -7.56 -26.12 -8.85
CA GLU A 285 -6.81 -27.31 -8.48
C GLU A 285 -7.44 -28.54 -9.11
N ALA A 286 -6.58 -29.45 -9.55
CA ALA A 286 -6.93 -30.79 -9.99
C ALA A 286 -6.58 -31.79 -8.90
N ARG A 287 -7.61 -32.50 -8.41
CA ARG A 287 -7.50 -33.42 -7.28
C ARG A 287 -7.78 -34.86 -7.66
N ASP A 288 -7.24 -35.78 -6.88
CA ASP A 288 -7.64 -37.19 -6.94
C ASP A 288 -9.03 -37.36 -6.32
N THR A 289 -9.98 -37.85 -7.12
CA THR A 289 -11.31 -38.23 -6.63
C THR A 289 -11.43 -39.75 -6.54
N LYS A 290 -12.48 -40.25 -5.88
CA LYS A 290 -12.76 -41.69 -5.81
C LYS A 290 -13.02 -42.34 -7.18
N LEU A 291 -13.47 -41.55 -8.15
CA LEU A 291 -13.84 -42.01 -9.49
C LEU A 291 -12.69 -41.86 -10.50
N GLY A 292 -11.59 -41.24 -10.10
CA GLY A 292 -10.43 -40.94 -10.93
C GLY A 292 -9.85 -39.55 -10.64
N PRO A 293 -8.66 -39.25 -11.17
CA PRO A 293 -8.09 -37.91 -11.06
C PRO A 293 -8.90 -36.90 -11.89
N GLU A 294 -9.04 -35.68 -11.38
CA GLU A 294 -9.43 -34.53 -12.21
C GLU A 294 -8.29 -34.19 -13.17
N GLU A 295 -8.63 -33.85 -14.41
CA GLU A 295 -7.66 -33.48 -15.43
C GLU A 295 -7.86 -32.01 -15.85
N ILE A 296 -6.77 -31.24 -15.93
CA ILE A 296 -6.77 -29.93 -16.58
C ILE A 296 -6.49 -30.16 -18.06
N THR A 297 -7.47 -29.83 -18.90
CA THR A 297 -7.42 -30.12 -20.34
C THR A 297 -8.23 -29.10 -21.14
N ARG A 298 -7.86 -28.94 -22.40
CA ARG A 298 -8.62 -28.15 -23.38
C ARG A 298 -9.86 -28.91 -23.90
N ASP A 299 -9.88 -30.23 -23.76
CA ASP A 299 -10.98 -31.10 -24.21
C ASP A 299 -12.13 -31.09 -23.19
N ILE A 300 -13.00 -30.07 -23.29
CA ILE A 300 -14.11 -29.84 -22.37
C ILE A 300 -15.44 -30.21 -23.07
N PRO A 301 -16.27 -31.08 -22.47
CA PRO A 301 -17.53 -31.50 -23.08
C PRO A 301 -18.52 -30.33 -23.18
N ASN A 302 -19.31 -30.30 -24.26
CA ASN A 302 -20.38 -29.31 -24.49
C ASN A 302 -19.92 -27.84 -24.60
N VAL A 303 -18.63 -27.59 -24.89
CA VAL A 303 -18.09 -26.23 -25.09
C VAL A 303 -17.71 -26.02 -26.56
N GLY A 304 -18.16 -24.92 -27.16
CA GLY A 304 -17.85 -24.57 -28.55
C GLY A 304 -16.41 -24.06 -28.73
N GLU A 305 -15.86 -24.16 -29.95
CA GLU A 305 -14.47 -23.74 -30.25
C GLU A 305 -14.21 -22.26 -29.94
N GLU A 306 -15.22 -21.40 -30.05
CA GLU A 306 -15.10 -19.96 -29.77
C GLU A 306 -14.68 -19.69 -28.31
N ALA A 307 -15.25 -20.43 -27.35
CA ALA A 307 -14.90 -20.30 -25.94
C ALA A 307 -13.52 -20.89 -25.62
N LEU A 308 -13.01 -21.81 -26.45
CA LEU A 308 -11.69 -22.43 -26.30
C LEU A 308 -10.57 -21.65 -27.02
N LYS A 309 -10.90 -20.54 -27.71
CA LYS A 309 -9.95 -19.77 -28.53
C LYS A 309 -8.78 -19.19 -27.74
N ASN A 310 -9.02 -18.81 -26.48
CA ASN A 310 -8.01 -18.19 -25.62
C ASN A 310 -7.24 -19.20 -24.76
N LEU A 311 -7.60 -20.49 -24.80
CA LEU A 311 -6.92 -21.56 -24.05
C LEU A 311 -5.73 -22.12 -24.84
N ASP A 312 -4.65 -22.45 -24.12
CA ASP A 312 -3.51 -23.18 -24.63
C ASP A 312 -3.83 -24.68 -24.82
N GLU A 313 -2.87 -25.46 -25.31
CA GLU A 313 -3.02 -26.90 -25.54
C GLU A 313 -3.36 -27.69 -24.26
N ARG A 314 -3.03 -27.16 -23.08
CA ARG A 314 -3.32 -27.75 -21.77
C ARG A 314 -4.68 -27.34 -21.23
N GLY A 315 -5.40 -26.45 -21.90
CA GLY A 315 -6.67 -25.89 -21.42
C GLY A 315 -6.50 -24.72 -20.45
N ILE A 316 -5.35 -24.07 -20.42
CA ILE A 316 -5.09 -22.92 -19.55
C ILE A 316 -5.10 -21.64 -20.38
N ILE A 317 -5.74 -20.58 -19.89
CA ILE A 317 -5.81 -19.31 -20.60
C ILE A 317 -4.42 -18.71 -20.85
N ARG A 318 -4.23 -18.16 -22.06
CA ARG A 318 -2.97 -17.51 -22.44
C ARG A 318 -2.81 -16.13 -21.77
N VAL A 319 -1.57 -15.79 -21.42
CA VAL A 319 -1.21 -14.43 -20.97
C VAL A 319 -1.48 -13.42 -22.08
N GLY A 320 -2.07 -12.28 -21.71
CA GLY A 320 -2.48 -11.21 -22.63
C GLY A 320 -3.86 -11.40 -23.25
N ALA A 321 -4.60 -12.47 -22.89
CA ALA A 321 -6.00 -12.60 -23.30
C ALA A 321 -6.87 -11.57 -22.57
N GLU A 322 -7.70 -10.87 -23.34
CA GLU A 322 -8.84 -10.11 -22.81
C GLU A 322 -9.95 -11.11 -22.45
N ILE A 323 -10.55 -10.92 -21.28
CA ILE A 323 -11.58 -11.79 -20.74
C ILE A 323 -12.82 -11.01 -20.35
N SER A 324 -13.96 -11.67 -20.49
CA SER A 324 -15.26 -11.21 -20.03
C SER A 324 -15.87 -12.22 -19.05
N ALA A 325 -16.90 -11.79 -18.32
CA ALA A 325 -17.65 -12.65 -17.42
C ALA A 325 -18.14 -13.92 -18.13
N GLY A 326 -17.86 -15.09 -17.55
CA GLY A 326 -18.23 -16.40 -18.09
C GLY A 326 -17.16 -17.10 -18.95
N ASP A 327 -16.10 -16.40 -19.35
CA ASP A 327 -14.98 -16.99 -20.08
C ASP A 327 -14.26 -18.05 -19.25
N ILE A 328 -13.66 -19.04 -19.92
CA ILE A 328 -12.94 -20.14 -19.28
C ILE A 328 -11.49 -19.69 -19.03
N LEU A 329 -11.07 -19.73 -17.76
CA LEU A 329 -9.69 -19.46 -17.35
C LEU A 329 -8.85 -20.74 -17.32
N VAL A 330 -9.40 -21.81 -16.76
CA VAL A 330 -8.75 -23.11 -16.66
C VAL A 330 -9.79 -24.19 -16.96
N GLY A 331 -9.61 -24.86 -18.08
CA GLY A 331 -10.37 -26.04 -18.48
C GLY A 331 -10.10 -27.19 -17.53
N LYS A 332 -11.14 -27.62 -16.81
CA LYS A 332 -11.05 -28.71 -15.85
C LYS A 332 -12.20 -29.69 -16.05
N VAL A 333 -11.86 -30.97 -16.08
CA VAL A 333 -12.83 -32.05 -16.23
C VAL A 333 -12.74 -33.01 -15.05
N THR A 334 -13.90 -33.35 -14.48
CA THR A 334 -14.03 -34.29 -13.37
C THR A 334 -14.71 -35.57 -13.86
N PRO A 335 -14.16 -36.77 -13.59
CA PRO A 335 -14.82 -38.04 -13.93
C PRO A 335 -16.20 -38.16 -13.29
N LYS A 336 -17.22 -38.52 -14.08
CA LYS A 336 -18.60 -38.78 -13.62
C LYS A 336 -18.79 -40.28 -13.40
N GLY A 337 -19.61 -40.65 -12.42
CA GLY A 337 -20.02 -42.04 -12.21
C GLY A 337 -21.21 -42.42 -13.10
N VAL A 338 -21.19 -43.64 -13.64
CA VAL A 338 -22.21 -44.22 -14.55
C VAL A 338 -23.65 -44.16 -14.01
N THR A 339 -23.84 -44.02 -12.70
CA THR A 339 -25.16 -44.07 -12.04
C THR A 339 -25.98 -42.78 -12.13
N GLU A 340 -25.40 -41.65 -12.55
CA GLU A 340 -26.07 -40.32 -12.57
C GLU A 340 -26.43 -39.81 -13.97
N LEU A 341 -26.68 -40.70 -14.94
CA LEU A 341 -27.18 -40.26 -16.25
C LEU A 341 -28.70 -40.11 -16.22
N THR A 342 -29.19 -38.96 -16.68
CA THR A 342 -30.63 -38.77 -16.88
C THR A 342 -31.14 -39.71 -17.98
N ALA A 343 -32.45 -39.95 -18.03
CA ALA A 343 -33.03 -40.83 -19.05
C ALA A 343 -32.74 -40.31 -20.47
N GLU A 344 -32.69 -38.99 -20.63
CA GLU A 344 -32.35 -38.27 -21.85
C GLU A 344 -30.88 -38.46 -22.25
N GLU A 345 -29.94 -38.35 -21.30
CA GLU A 345 -28.51 -38.58 -21.53
C GLU A 345 -28.23 -40.04 -21.92
N ARG A 346 -28.91 -41.01 -21.29
CA ARG A 346 -28.80 -42.43 -21.65
C ARG A 346 -29.32 -42.71 -23.06
N LEU A 347 -30.39 -42.01 -23.48
CA LEU A 347 -30.94 -42.13 -24.83
C LEU A 347 -29.99 -41.54 -25.87
N LEU A 348 -29.45 -40.34 -25.63
CA LEU A 348 -28.44 -39.70 -26.49
C LEU A 348 -27.23 -40.61 -26.68
N HIS A 349 -26.73 -41.20 -25.59
CA HIS A 349 -25.61 -42.12 -25.63
C HIS A 349 -25.88 -43.38 -26.47
N ALA A 350 -27.09 -43.95 -26.37
CA ALA A 350 -27.50 -45.11 -27.16
C ALA A 350 -27.65 -44.81 -28.66
N ILE A 351 -27.99 -43.56 -29.01
CA ILE A 351 -28.19 -43.13 -30.41
C ILE A 351 -26.87 -42.76 -31.07
N PHE A 352 -26.01 -41.98 -30.41
CA PHE A 352 -24.81 -41.42 -31.02
C PHE A 352 -23.57 -42.32 -30.88
N GLY A 353 -23.60 -43.32 -29.99
CA GLY A 353 -22.52 -44.31 -29.87
C GLY A 353 -21.15 -43.71 -29.54
N GLU A 354 -21.10 -42.44 -29.12
CA GLU A 354 -19.87 -41.75 -28.78
C GLU A 354 -19.30 -42.37 -27.51
N LYS A 355 -18.10 -42.97 -27.63
CA LYS A 355 -17.22 -43.29 -26.51
C LYS A 355 -16.67 -42.01 -25.89
N ALA A 356 -17.52 -41.02 -25.63
CA ALA A 356 -17.13 -39.80 -24.96
C ALA A 356 -16.67 -40.18 -23.54
N ARG A 357 -15.48 -39.72 -23.13
CA ARG A 357 -15.04 -39.81 -21.74
C ARG A 357 -16.18 -39.28 -20.86
N GLU A 358 -16.64 -40.08 -19.90
CA GLU A 358 -17.69 -39.70 -18.94
C GLU A 358 -17.14 -38.65 -17.97
N VAL A 359 -17.00 -37.41 -18.45
CA VAL A 359 -16.45 -36.31 -17.67
C VAL A 359 -17.43 -35.15 -17.64
N ARG A 360 -17.42 -34.43 -16.53
CA ARG A 360 -18.21 -33.22 -16.32
C ARG A 360 -17.29 -32.00 -16.37
N ASP A 361 -17.76 -30.93 -17.02
CA ASP A 361 -17.11 -29.62 -16.97
C ASP A 361 -17.17 -29.05 -15.54
N THR A 362 -16.00 -28.89 -14.93
CA THR A 362 -15.78 -28.21 -13.64
C THR A 362 -14.74 -27.09 -13.77
N SER A 363 -14.65 -26.52 -14.98
CA SER A 363 -13.69 -25.49 -15.35
C SER A 363 -13.83 -24.23 -14.51
N LEU A 364 -12.70 -23.58 -14.26
CA LEU A 364 -12.65 -22.27 -13.64
C LEU A 364 -13.10 -21.22 -14.67
N ARG A 365 -14.17 -20.50 -14.35
CA ARG A 365 -14.73 -19.43 -15.18
C ARG A 365 -14.62 -18.08 -14.48
N VAL A 366 -14.57 -17.02 -15.28
CA VAL A 366 -14.56 -15.64 -14.79
C VAL A 366 -15.90 -15.35 -14.10
N PRO A 367 -15.91 -14.85 -12.84
CA PRO A 367 -17.15 -14.47 -12.17
C PRO A 367 -17.91 -13.35 -12.89
N HIS A 368 -19.17 -13.20 -12.52
CA HIS A 368 -19.99 -12.09 -13.01
C HIS A 368 -19.44 -10.74 -12.52
N GLY A 369 -19.39 -9.76 -13.43
CA GLY A 369 -18.91 -8.41 -13.11
C GLY A 369 -17.40 -8.24 -13.14
N THR A 370 -16.66 -9.27 -13.56
CA THR A 370 -15.20 -9.21 -13.74
C THR A 370 -14.86 -9.19 -15.23
N ASP A 371 -14.15 -8.15 -15.65
CA ASP A 371 -13.53 -8.01 -16.96
C ASP A 371 -12.06 -7.60 -16.76
N GLY A 372 -11.20 -7.95 -17.72
CA GLY A 372 -9.79 -7.58 -17.61
C GLY A 372 -8.88 -8.33 -18.57
N ILE A 373 -7.59 -8.30 -18.25
CA ILE A 373 -6.54 -8.94 -19.04
C ILE A 373 -5.77 -9.91 -18.14
N VAL A 374 -5.50 -11.11 -18.66
CA VAL A 374 -4.63 -12.08 -17.99
C VAL A 374 -3.18 -11.56 -18.03
N VAL A 375 -2.61 -11.27 -16.85
CA VAL A 375 -1.24 -10.73 -16.73
C VAL A 375 -0.22 -11.82 -16.51
N ASP A 376 -0.56 -12.83 -15.72
CA ASP A 376 0.36 -13.91 -15.37
C ASP A 376 -0.42 -15.19 -15.09
N VAL A 377 0.22 -16.33 -15.35
CA VAL A 377 -0.32 -17.66 -15.08
C VAL A 377 0.78 -18.51 -14.47
N LYS A 378 0.53 -19.02 -13.27
CA LYS A 378 1.45 -19.90 -12.56
C LYS A 378 0.87 -21.29 -12.46
N VAL A 379 1.65 -22.27 -12.86
CA VAL A 379 1.27 -23.68 -12.82
C VAL A 379 2.23 -24.38 -11.86
N PHE A 380 1.66 -25.01 -10.85
CA PHE A 380 2.37 -25.82 -9.86
C PHE A 380 1.96 -27.27 -10.05
N THR A 381 2.93 -28.17 -10.06
CA THR A 381 2.72 -29.60 -10.33
C THR A 381 3.51 -30.43 -9.35
N ARG A 382 2.88 -31.49 -8.84
CA ARG A 382 3.55 -32.41 -7.91
C ARG A 382 4.82 -33.04 -8.51
N GLU A 383 4.82 -33.28 -9.81
CA GLU A 383 5.95 -33.87 -10.54
C GLU A 383 7.20 -32.98 -10.55
N ASN A 384 7.02 -31.66 -10.53
CA ASN A 384 8.12 -30.69 -10.47
C ASN A 384 8.67 -30.49 -9.04
N GLY A 385 8.14 -31.22 -8.05
CA GLY A 385 8.55 -31.09 -6.65
C GLY A 385 7.94 -29.89 -5.92
N ASP A 386 6.87 -29.30 -6.47
CA ASP A 386 6.15 -28.22 -5.79
C ASP A 386 5.38 -28.75 -4.56
N GLU A 387 5.39 -27.99 -3.47
CA GLU A 387 4.61 -28.32 -2.28
C GLU A 387 3.12 -28.08 -2.54
N LEU A 388 2.35 -29.17 -2.68
CA LEU A 388 0.91 -29.15 -2.89
C LEU A 388 0.17 -29.86 -1.75
N PRO A 389 -1.08 -29.43 -1.43
CA PRO A 389 -1.89 -30.13 -0.45
C PRO A 389 -2.08 -31.62 -0.78
N PRO A 390 -2.29 -32.50 0.22
CA PRO A 390 -2.57 -33.90 -0.02
C PRO A 390 -3.75 -34.11 -0.98
N GLY A 391 -3.56 -34.96 -2.00
CA GLY A 391 -4.58 -35.23 -3.02
C GLY A 391 -4.69 -34.21 -4.15
N VAL A 392 -3.87 -33.14 -4.16
CA VAL A 392 -3.77 -32.18 -5.29
C VAL A 392 -2.62 -32.57 -6.20
N ASN A 393 -2.91 -32.81 -7.47
CA ASN A 393 -1.91 -33.17 -8.49
C ASN A 393 -1.32 -31.94 -9.17
N GLN A 394 -2.18 -30.97 -9.48
CA GLN A 394 -1.82 -29.74 -10.17
C GLN A 394 -2.64 -28.57 -9.62
N LEU A 395 -2.00 -27.41 -9.47
CA LEU A 395 -2.62 -26.14 -9.09
C LEU A 395 -2.27 -25.09 -10.14
N VAL A 396 -3.28 -24.43 -10.69
CA VAL A 396 -3.12 -23.35 -11.66
C VAL A 396 -3.66 -22.06 -11.04
N ARG A 397 -2.84 -21.01 -11.03
CA ARG A 397 -3.20 -19.67 -10.59
C ARG A 397 -3.16 -18.72 -11.78
N VAL A 398 -4.25 -18.01 -11.98
CA VAL A 398 -4.43 -17.03 -13.06
C VAL A 398 -4.58 -15.65 -12.42
N TYR A 399 -3.71 -14.72 -12.80
CA TYR A 399 -3.73 -13.34 -12.35
C TYR A 399 -4.38 -12.46 -13.42
N ILE A 400 -5.46 -11.80 -13.04
CA ILE A 400 -6.24 -10.93 -13.91
C ILE A 400 -6.06 -9.50 -13.43
N ALA A 401 -5.60 -8.62 -14.31
CA ALA A 401 -5.57 -7.19 -14.04
C ALA A 401 -6.79 -6.49 -14.65
N GLN A 402 -7.41 -5.65 -13.84
CA GLN A 402 -8.56 -4.83 -14.19
C GLN A 402 -8.14 -3.36 -14.08
N LYS A 403 -8.45 -2.58 -15.11
CA LYS A 403 -8.27 -1.14 -15.08
C LYS A 403 -9.61 -0.51 -14.68
N ARG A 404 -9.72 -0.07 -13.42
CA ARG A 404 -10.95 0.53 -12.90
C ARG A 404 -10.87 2.05 -12.99
N LYS A 405 -11.77 2.64 -13.77
CA LYS A 405 -11.98 4.08 -13.80
C LYS A 405 -12.95 4.47 -12.68
N ILE A 406 -12.79 5.68 -12.16
CA ILE A 406 -13.74 6.26 -11.21
C ILE A 406 -15.16 6.21 -11.80
N SER A 407 -16.09 5.72 -10.99
CA SER A 407 -17.48 5.48 -11.37
C SER A 407 -18.43 6.02 -10.30
N GLU A 408 -19.70 6.18 -10.65
CA GLU A 408 -20.73 6.58 -9.70
C GLU A 408 -20.83 5.54 -8.57
N GLY A 409 -20.84 6.01 -7.33
CA GLY A 409 -20.84 5.17 -6.13
C GLY A 409 -19.45 4.93 -5.52
N ASP A 410 -18.36 5.28 -6.22
CA ASP A 410 -17.03 5.25 -5.63
C ASP A 410 -16.88 6.30 -4.53
N LYS A 411 -16.31 5.90 -3.38
CA LYS A 411 -16.09 6.77 -2.24
C LYS A 411 -14.81 7.59 -2.43
N MET A 412 -14.91 8.90 -2.23
CA MET A 412 -13.75 9.81 -2.20
C MET A 412 -13.68 10.56 -0.88
N ALA A 413 -12.46 10.93 -0.49
CA ALA A 413 -12.17 11.71 0.70
C ALA A 413 -10.99 12.66 0.43
N GLY A 414 -10.96 13.77 1.17
CA GLY A 414 -9.89 14.78 1.14
C GLY A 414 -8.77 14.48 2.13
#